data_AF-A0A1Y1MTS3-F1
#
_entry.id   AF-A0A1Y1MTS3-F1
#
_cell.length_a   1.000
_cell.length_b   1.000
_cell.length_c   1.000
_cell.angle_alpha   90.00
_cell.angle_beta   90.00
_cell.angle_gamma   90.00
#
_symmetry.space_group_name_H-M   'P 1'
#
loop_
_entity.id
_entity.type
_entity.pdbx_description
1 polymer ?
#
loop_
_entity_poly.entity_id
_entity_poly.type
_entity_poly.pdbx_seq_one_letter_code
_entity_poly.pdbx_strand_id
1 'polypeptide(L)'
;PSIHRRNCAAQFHPHTSVGKSIKMGGGGKVPYPKHVWSPAGGWYAQPGNWRANTLVAAGIMVGIVAVTWKFSAEREVWARKPEPGEWHPSRLWSKQLIQWDKEDRVKEQANAKE
;
A
#
# COMPACT_ATOMS: atom_id res chain seq x y z
N PRO A 1 61.70 4.61 45.17
CA PRO A 1 61.16 3.36 44.59
C PRO A 1 59.64 3.26 44.84
N SER A 2 58.91 3.62 43.80
CA SER A 2 57.49 3.97 43.79
C SER A 2 56.58 2.74 43.88
N ILE A 3 55.59 2.81 44.77
CA ILE A 3 54.57 1.80 45.05
C ILE A 3 53.66 1.62 43.82
N HIS A 4 53.75 0.48 43.13
CA HIS A 4 52.75 0.06 42.14
C HIS A 4 51.73 -0.89 42.77
N ARG A 5 50.62 -0.28 43.18
CA ARG A 5 49.39 -0.95 43.62
C ARG A 5 48.79 -1.67 42.41
N ARG A 6 48.81 -3.01 42.40
CA ARG A 6 48.10 -3.84 41.42
C ARG A 6 46.59 -3.69 41.63
N ASN A 7 45.95 -2.78 40.91
CA ASN A 7 44.50 -2.75 40.79
C ASN A 7 44.08 -3.84 39.79
N CYS A 8 43.68 -4.98 40.33
CA CYS A 8 42.95 -6.02 39.64
C CYS A 8 41.50 -5.52 39.46
N ALA A 9 41.23 -4.77 38.40
CA ALA A 9 39.87 -4.45 37.97
C ALA A 9 39.46 -5.55 36.98
N ALA A 10 38.70 -6.53 37.49
CA ALA A 10 38.03 -7.52 36.67
C ALA A 10 37.05 -6.79 35.72
N GLN A 11 37.41 -6.74 34.44
CA GLN A 11 36.57 -6.23 33.37
C GLN A 11 35.46 -7.26 33.11
N PHE A 12 34.37 -7.20 33.87
CA PHE A 12 33.18 -8.02 33.63
C PHE A 12 32.35 -7.34 32.54
N HIS A 13 32.48 -7.81 31.29
CA HIS A 13 31.59 -7.40 30.21
C HIS A 13 30.32 -8.28 30.26
N PRO A 14 29.12 -7.74 30.53
CA PRO A 14 27.90 -8.49 30.35
C PRO A 14 27.66 -8.67 28.85
N HIS A 15 27.81 -9.90 28.35
CA HIS A 15 27.35 -10.29 27.02
C HIS A 15 25.82 -10.29 26.99
N THR A 16 25.22 -9.12 26.85
CA THR A 16 23.84 -8.99 26.36
C THR A 16 23.85 -9.12 24.84
N SER A 17 23.17 -10.16 24.36
CA SER A 17 22.43 -10.23 23.09
C SER A 17 22.56 -11.63 22.51
N VAL A 18 21.77 -12.57 23.04
CA VAL A 18 21.31 -13.70 22.24
C VAL A 18 20.30 -13.12 21.25
N GLY A 19 20.83 -12.47 20.21
CA GLY A 19 20.08 -12.13 19.01
C GLY A 19 19.68 -13.42 18.34
N LYS A 20 18.49 -13.92 18.66
CA LYS A 20 17.81 -15.02 17.95
C LYS A 20 17.65 -14.59 16.49
N SER A 21 18.64 -14.92 15.66
CA SER A 21 18.51 -14.86 14.21
C SER A 21 17.44 -15.89 13.82
N ILE A 22 16.21 -15.44 13.66
CA ILE A 22 15.16 -16.22 13.02
C ILE A 22 15.63 -16.42 11.58
N LYS A 23 16.32 -17.53 11.31
CA LYS A 23 16.52 -18.01 9.94
C LYS A 23 15.13 -18.34 9.40
N MET A 24 14.56 -17.46 8.58
CA MET A 24 13.39 -17.83 7.78
C MET A 24 13.80 -19.00 6.88
N GLY A 25 13.23 -20.17 7.17
CA GLY A 25 13.56 -21.43 6.52
C GLY A 25 13.13 -21.44 5.06
N GLY A 26 14.08 -21.23 4.16
CA GLY A 26 14.02 -21.80 2.82
C GLY A 26 14.63 -23.20 2.90
N GLY A 27 13.81 -24.24 2.77
CA GLY A 27 14.29 -25.62 2.65
C GLY A 27 15.29 -25.76 1.50
N GLY A 28 16.12 -26.82 1.53
CA GLY A 28 17.15 -27.06 0.52
C GLY A 28 16.59 -26.97 -0.91
N LYS A 29 17.25 -26.18 -1.76
CA LYS A 29 16.83 -26.02 -3.16
C LYS A 29 17.20 -27.27 -3.95
N VAL A 30 16.20 -27.98 -4.49
CA VAL A 30 16.41 -29.06 -5.48
C VAL A 30 17.16 -28.47 -6.68
N PRO A 31 18.19 -29.12 -7.23
CA PRO A 31 18.91 -28.62 -8.41
C PRO A 31 17.96 -28.49 -9.61
N TYR A 32 18.08 -27.37 -10.32
CA TYR A 32 17.25 -27.04 -11.48
C TYR A 32 18.12 -26.44 -12.59
N PRO A 33 17.74 -26.63 -13.86
CA PRO A 33 18.44 -26.04 -14.99
C PRO A 33 18.37 -24.50 -14.92
N LYS A 34 19.53 -23.84 -14.93
CA LYS A 34 19.66 -22.37 -14.78
C LYS A 34 19.44 -21.59 -16.08
N HIS A 35 19.55 -22.27 -17.21
CA HIS A 35 19.49 -21.68 -18.56
C HIS A 35 18.07 -21.65 -19.13
N VAL A 36 17.08 -22.19 -18.41
CA VAL A 36 15.69 -22.19 -18.85
C VAL A 36 15.03 -20.90 -18.36
N TRP A 37 14.51 -20.13 -19.31
CA TRP A 37 13.74 -18.92 -19.02
C TRP A 37 12.26 -19.16 -19.30
N SER A 38 11.42 -18.73 -18.36
CA SER A 38 9.97 -18.72 -18.49
C SER A 38 9.45 -17.33 -18.12
N PRO A 39 8.45 -16.80 -18.83
CA PRO A 39 7.95 -15.44 -18.62
C PRO A 39 7.34 -15.22 -17.23
N ALA A 40 6.78 -16.26 -16.61
CA ALA A 40 6.22 -16.22 -15.26
C ALA A 40 7.28 -16.33 -14.13
N GLY A 41 8.55 -16.56 -14.49
CA GLY A 41 9.63 -16.91 -13.56
C GLY A 41 9.98 -18.41 -13.58
N GLY A 42 11.08 -18.76 -12.91
CA GLY A 42 11.61 -20.12 -12.82
C GLY A 42 11.59 -20.68 -11.40
N TRP A 43 12.33 -21.77 -11.20
CA TRP A 43 12.40 -22.44 -9.90
C TRP A 43 13.02 -21.54 -8.81
N TYR A 44 12.27 -21.29 -7.73
CA TYR A 44 12.63 -20.38 -6.63
C TYR A 44 13.09 -18.99 -7.11
N ALA A 45 12.32 -18.36 -8.01
CA ALA A 45 12.61 -17.02 -8.49
C ALA A 45 12.65 -16.00 -7.34
N GLN A 46 13.85 -15.47 -7.06
CA GLN A 46 14.06 -14.41 -6.07
C GLN A 46 14.93 -13.31 -6.71
N PRO A 47 14.34 -12.49 -7.60
CA PRO A 47 15.08 -11.42 -8.24
C PRO A 47 15.50 -10.38 -7.19
N GLY A 48 16.76 -9.95 -7.23
CA GLY A 48 17.30 -8.99 -6.26
C GLY A 48 16.53 -7.66 -6.21
N ASN A 49 15.88 -7.28 -7.32
CA ASN A 49 15.14 -6.03 -7.47
C ASN A 49 13.60 -6.19 -7.41
N TRP A 50 13.09 -7.23 -6.76
CA TRP A 50 11.65 -7.52 -6.70
C TRP A 50 10.81 -6.32 -6.24
N ARG A 51 11.31 -5.52 -5.29
CA ARG A 51 10.61 -4.35 -4.75
C ARG A 51 10.36 -3.30 -5.82
N ALA A 52 11.41 -2.92 -6.55
CA ALA A 52 11.31 -1.93 -7.61
C ALA A 52 10.39 -2.41 -8.73
N ASN A 53 10.51 -3.67 -9.16
CA ASN A 53 9.69 -4.22 -10.22
C ASN A 53 8.19 -4.24 -9.85
N THR A 54 7.87 -4.62 -8.61
CA THR A 54 6.48 -4.58 -8.12
C THR A 54 5.96 -3.15 -7.98
N LEU A 55 6.81 -2.20 -7.57
CA LEU A 55 6.41 -0.78 -7.51
C LEU A 55 6.09 -0.22 -8.90
N VAL A 56 6.88 -0.55 -9.91
CA VAL A 56 6.60 -0.15 -11.31
C VAL A 56 5.29 -0.78 -11.78
N ALA A 57 5.11 -2.09 -11.57
CA ALA A 57 3.89 -2.79 -11.94
C ALA A 57 2.65 -2.19 -11.24
N ALA A 58 2.74 -1.92 -9.95
CA ALA A 58 1.67 -1.27 -9.17
C ALA A 58 1.38 0.14 -9.69
N GLY A 59 2.41 0.93 -10.01
CA GLY A 59 2.25 2.26 -10.58
C GLY A 59 1.49 2.26 -11.90
N ILE A 60 1.82 1.31 -12.79
CA ILE A 60 1.11 1.13 -14.07
C ILE A 60 -0.34 0.74 -13.82
N MET A 61 -0.61 -0.22 -12.94
CA MET A 61 -1.96 -0.65 -12.61
C MET A 61 -2.81 0.48 -12.05
N VAL A 62 -2.28 1.26 -11.10
CA VAL A 62 -2.98 2.43 -10.54
C VAL A 62 -3.25 3.48 -11.63
N GLY A 63 -2.29 3.71 -12.54
CA GLY A 63 -2.49 4.61 -13.68
C GLY A 63 -3.66 4.19 -14.57
N ILE A 64 -3.72 2.92 -14.95
CA ILE A 64 -4.81 2.38 -15.79
C ILE A 64 -6.15 2.48 -15.07
N VAL A 65 -6.20 2.10 -13.79
CA VAL A 65 -7.43 2.18 -12.98
C VAL A 65 -7.90 3.62 -12.85
N ALA A 66 -7.01 4.58 -12.59
CA ALA A 66 -7.38 5.99 -12.46
C ALA A 66 -7.99 6.56 -13.75
N VAL A 67 -7.37 6.30 -14.91
CA VAL A 67 -7.89 6.75 -16.20
C VAL A 67 -9.25 6.12 -16.50
N THR A 68 -9.37 4.82 -16.28
CA THR A 68 -10.61 4.07 -16.53
C THR A 68 -11.73 4.53 -15.60
N TRP A 69 -11.41 4.77 -14.32
CA TRP A 69 -12.35 5.33 -13.33
C TRP A 69 -12.84 6.70 -13.76
N LYS A 70 -11.93 7.62 -14.10
CA LYS A 70 -12.31 8.97 -14.53
C LYS A 70 -13.22 8.89 -15.76
N PHE A 71 -12.84 8.13 -16.78
CA PHE A 71 -13.67 7.95 -17.97
C PHE A 71 -15.05 7.39 -17.66
N SER A 72 -15.13 6.39 -16.78
CA SER A 72 -16.40 5.79 -16.33
C SER A 72 -17.27 6.79 -15.58
N ALA A 73 -16.71 7.48 -14.58
CA ALA A 73 -17.42 8.44 -13.73
C ALA A 73 -17.98 9.65 -14.51
N GLU A 74 -17.36 10.03 -15.63
CA GLU A 74 -17.87 11.10 -16.48
C GLU A 74 -19.05 10.69 -17.37
N ARG A 75 -19.21 9.40 -17.62
CA ARG A 75 -20.25 8.83 -18.49
C ARG A 75 -21.42 8.24 -17.69
N GLU A 76 -21.28 8.19 -16.37
CA GLU A 76 -22.33 7.74 -15.48
C GLU A 76 -23.49 8.75 -15.50
N VAL A 77 -24.65 8.28 -15.97
CA VAL A 77 -25.90 9.05 -16.01
C VAL A 77 -26.99 8.33 -15.21
N TRP A 78 -27.65 9.08 -14.34
CA TRP A 78 -28.74 8.64 -13.48
C TRP A 78 -30.08 9.01 -14.09
N ALA A 79 -30.95 8.02 -14.25
CA ALA A 79 -32.29 8.21 -14.84
C ALA A 79 -33.19 9.08 -13.95
N ARG A 80 -33.02 9.01 -12.63
CA ARG A 80 -33.80 9.76 -11.65
C ARG A 80 -32.93 10.18 -10.48
N LYS A 81 -33.30 11.31 -9.87
CA LYS A 81 -32.72 11.79 -8.62
C LYS A 81 -33.15 10.88 -7.44
N PRO A 82 -32.22 10.36 -6.63
CA PRO A 82 -32.54 9.53 -5.48
C PRO A 82 -33.31 10.31 -4.40
N GLU A 83 -33.97 9.58 -3.50
CA GLU A 83 -34.75 10.20 -2.43
C GLU A 83 -33.82 10.88 -1.38
N PRO A 84 -34.25 12.01 -0.80
CA PRO A 84 -33.49 12.67 0.26
C PRO A 84 -33.35 11.74 1.48
N GLY A 85 -32.11 11.46 1.89
CA GLY A 85 -31.79 10.61 3.04
C GLY A 85 -31.09 9.28 2.71
N GLU A 86 -31.14 8.83 1.45
CA GLU A 86 -30.39 7.64 1.04
C GLU A 86 -28.91 7.95 0.82
N TRP A 87 -28.01 7.06 1.24
CA TRP A 87 -26.57 7.21 1.02
C TRP A 87 -26.08 6.25 -0.07
N HIS A 88 -25.33 6.79 -1.04
CA HIS A 88 -24.72 6.00 -2.12
C HIS A 88 -23.22 6.30 -2.22
N PRO A 89 -22.37 5.29 -2.44
CA PRO A 89 -20.92 5.50 -2.55
C PRO A 89 -20.55 6.35 -3.78
N SER A 90 -21.36 6.26 -4.84
CA SER A 90 -21.19 7.02 -6.08
C SER A 90 -21.32 8.53 -5.91
N ARG A 91 -21.91 9.04 -4.81
CA ARG A 91 -21.93 10.47 -4.48
C ARG A 91 -20.54 11.10 -4.38
N LEU A 92 -19.51 10.29 -4.13
CA LEU A 92 -18.12 10.78 -4.04
C LEU A 92 -17.52 11.14 -5.41
N TRP A 93 -18.03 10.59 -6.52
CA TRP A 93 -17.41 10.79 -7.85
C TRP A 93 -18.40 11.10 -8.99
N SER A 94 -19.66 10.73 -8.89
CA SER A 94 -20.65 10.91 -9.95
C SER A 94 -21.08 12.36 -10.06
N LYS A 95 -20.85 12.98 -11.22
CA LYS A 95 -21.09 14.42 -11.46
C LYS A 95 -22.54 14.83 -11.17
N GLN A 96 -23.50 14.01 -11.59
CA GLN A 96 -24.93 14.30 -11.48
C GLN A 96 -25.41 14.36 -10.03
N LEU A 97 -24.99 13.40 -9.20
CA LEU A 97 -25.30 13.36 -7.77
C LEU A 97 -24.68 14.53 -7.03
N ILE A 98 -23.39 14.82 -7.28
CA ILE A 98 -22.69 15.96 -6.66
C ILE A 98 -23.39 17.28 -6.99
N GLN A 99 -23.91 17.42 -8.22
CA GLN A 99 -24.63 18.62 -8.63
C GLN A 99 -25.98 18.75 -7.91
N TRP A 100 -26.76 17.67 -7.84
CA TRP A 100 -28.01 17.67 -7.10
C TRP A 100 -27.82 17.94 -5.60
N ASP A 101 -26.79 17.36 -4.98
CA ASP A 101 -26.46 17.59 -3.58
C ASP A 101 -26.11 19.07 -3.33
N LYS A 102 -25.41 19.73 -4.26
CA LYS A 102 -25.13 21.19 -4.16
C LYS A 102 -26.41 22.01 -4.26
N GLU A 103 -27.28 21.68 -5.21
CA GLU A 103 -28.56 22.37 -5.39
C GLU A 103 -29.47 22.25 -4.17
N ASP A 104 -29.53 21.07 -3.56
CA ASP A 104 -30.33 20.86 -2.35
C ASP A 104 -29.81 21.69 -1.17
N ARG A 105 -28.49 21.71 -0.96
CA ARG A 105 -27.88 22.54 0.08
C ARG A 105 -28.15 24.03 -0.11
N VAL A 106 -28.15 24.51 -1.35
CA VAL A 106 -28.47 25.92 -1.65
C VAL A 106 -29.95 26.22 -1.39
N LYS A 107 -30.87 25.30 -1.75
CA LYS A 107 -32.31 25.45 -1.50
C LYS A 107 -32.63 25.45 -0.01
N GLU A 108 -32.00 24.55 0.75
CA GLU A 108 -32.12 24.50 2.22
C GLU A 108 -31.65 25.81 2.86
N GLN A 109 -30.54 26.37 2.39
CA GLN A 109 -30.03 27.67 2.86
C GLN A 109 -30.91 28.86 2.47
N ALA A 110 -31.60 28.79 1.33
CA ALA A 110 -32.54 29.83 0.93
C ALA A 110 -33.79 29.79 1.80
N ASN A 111 -34.38 28.60 1.99
CA ASN A 111 -35.56 28.40 2.84
C ASN A 111 -35.27 28.77 4.32
N ALA A 112 -34.08 28.45 4.83
CA ALA A 112 -33.69 28.83 6.19
C ALA A 112 -33.48 30.35 6.41
N LYS A 113 -33.44 31.15 5.33
CA LYS A 113 -33.30 32.62 5.40
C LYS A 113 -34.63 33.35 5.27
N GLU A 114 -35.67 32.67 4.80
CA GLU A 114 -37.06 33.15 4.76
C GLU A 114 -37.73 32.94 6.11
#